data_AF-X1G3G5-F1
#
_entry.id   AF-X1G3G5-F1
#
_cell.length_a   1.000
_cell.length_b   1.000
_cell.length_c   1.000
_cell.angle_alpha   90.00
_cell.angle_beta   90.00
_cell.angle_gamma   90.00
#
_symmetry.space_group_name_H-M   'P 1'
#
loop_
_entity.id
_entity.type
_entity.pdbx_description
1 polymer ?
#
loop_
_entity_poly.entity_id
_entity_poly.type
_entity_poly.pdbx_seq_one_letter_code
_entity_poly.pdbx_strand_id
1 'polypeptide(L)'
;NVPKIKISEEKITYPGIKQVYRIFDKDGLFKEDLLALKDEPEPMDSEDLLKQIMKNGELIRSLPHIEKIQGFYIENMKKLPNIYKSLEQIQTSRIKISEELDNLTNALKKKYQ
;
A
#
# COMPACT_ATOMS: atom_id res chain seq x y z
N ASN A 1 9.25 16.46 -7.95
CA ASN A 1 9.86 15.22 -8.47
C ASN A 1 9.10 14.84 -9.74
N VAL A 2 9.74 14.73 -10.91
CA VAL A 2 9.02 14.43 -12.17
C VAL A 2 8.75 12.91 -12.25
N PRO A 3 7.50 12.45 -12.42
CA PRO A 3 7.18 11.03 -12.51
C PRO A 3 7.90 10.34 -13.67
N LYS A 4 8.45 9.14 -13.43
CA LYS A 4 9.11 8.29 -14.43
C LYS A 4 8.41 6.94 -14.52
N ILE A 5 8.37 6.35 -15.72
CA ILE A 5 7.79 5.03 -15.98
C ILE A 5 8.81 4.16 -16.73
N LYS A 6 8.80 2.85 -16.46
CA LYS A 6 9.44 1.84 -17.30
C LYS A 6 8.36 1.11 -18.09
N ILE A 7 8.54 1.02 -19.41
CA ILE A 7 7.62 0.37 -20.35
C ILE A 7 8.42 -0.73 -21.05
N SER A 8 8.48 -1.91 -20.44
CA SER A 8 8.91 -3.14 -21.10
C SER A 8 7.76 -4.14 -20.97
N GLU A 9 7.52 -4.97 -21.98
CA GLU A 9 6.37 -5.90 -22.04
C GLU A 9 6.22 -6.75 -20.76
N GLU A 10 7.33 -7.11 -20.11
CA GLU A 10 7.32 -7.93 -18.90
C GLU A 10 7.33 -7.14 -17.57
N LYS A 11 7.49 -5.80 -17.59
CA LYS A 11 7.67 -5.01 -16.35
C LYS A 11 7.26 -3.54 -16.51
N ILE A 12 5.95 -3.30 -16.42
CA ILE A 12 5.39 -1.96 -16.27
C ILE A 12 5.49 -1.55 -14.79
N THR A 13 6.03 -0.37 -14.51
CA THR A 13 6.08 0.18 -13.14
C THR A 13 5.09 1.33 -12.95
N TYR A 14 4.46 1.43 -11.78
CA TYR A 14 3.62 2.59 -11.44
C TYR A 14 4.47 3.85 -11.21
N PRO A 15 4.23 4.95 -11.94
CA PRO A 15 4.96 6.21 -11.81
C PRO A 15 4.62 6.94 -10.51
N GLY A 16 5.33 8.04 -10.24
CA GLY A 16 5.04 8.94 -9.12
C GLY A 16 5.44 8.41 -7.74
N ILE A 17 5.38 9.31 -6.74
CA ILE A 17 5.52 8.96 -5.32
C ILE A 17 4.16 8.42 -4.87
N LYS A 18 4.16 7.29 -4.17
CA LYS A 18 2.95 6.54 -3.84
C LYS A 18 2.81 6.31 -2.34
N GLN A 19 1.59 6.06 -1.92
CA GLN A 19 1.22 5.51 -0.62
C GLN A 19 0.40 4.23 -0.84
N VAL A 20 0.48 3.30 0.11
CA VAL A 20 -0.41 2.15 0.19
C VAL A 20 -1.34 2.37 1.37
N TYR A 21 -2.64 2.29 1.11
CA TYR A 21 -3.68 2.38 2.13
C TYR A 21 -4.34 1.03 2.32
N ARG A 22 -4.41 0.56 3.56
CA ARG A 22 -5.20 -0.62 3.91
C ARG A 22 -6.61 -0.20 4.24
N ILE A 23 -7.58 -0.67 3.46
CA ILE A 23 -9.00 -0.37 3.65
C ILE A 23 -9.64 -1.47 4.48
N PHE A 24 -10.44 -1.07 5.46
CA PHE A 24 -11.21 -1.96 6.32
C PHE A 24 -12.69 -1.97 5.90
N ASP A 25 -13.38 -3.06 6.20
CA ASP A 25 -14.83 -3.09 6.13
C ASP A 25 -15.48 -2.46 7.38
N LYS A 26 -16.81 -2.41 7.38
CA LYS A 26 -17.60 -1.89 8.50
C LYS A 26 -17.38 -2.63 9.83
N ASP A 27 -16.86 -3.86 9.79
CA ASP A 27 -16.59 -4.70 10.94
C ASP A 27 -15.12 -4.55 11.41
N GLY A 28 -14.36 -3.67 10.75
CA GLY A 28 -12.95 -3.39 11.06
C GLY A 28 -11.99 -4.45 10.53
N LEU A 29 -12.45 -5.34 9.65
CA LEU A 29 -11.62 -6.39 9.05
C LEU A 29 -10.98 -5.90 7.76
N PHE A 30 -9.81 -6.46 7.45
CA PHE A 30 -9.10 -6.18 6.20
C PHE A 30 -9.98 -6.52 5.00
N LYS A 31 -10.19 -5.52 4.14
CA LYS A 31 -10.97 -5.66 2.91
C LYS A 31 -10.05 -5.74 1.70
N GLU A 32 -9.21 -4.72 1.51
CA GLU A 32 -8.29 -4.60 0.37
C GLU A 32 -7.21 -3.56 0.64
N ASP A 33 -6.12 -3.61 -0.12
CA ASP A 33 -5.12 -2.54 -0.14
C ASP A 33 -5.31 -1.67 -1.41
N LEU A 34 -5.16 -0.36 -1.28
CA LEU A 34 -5.18 0.62 -2.36
C LEU A 34 -3.79 1.21 -2.55
N LEU A 35 -3.24 1.12 -3.76
CA LEU A 35 -2.06 1.86 -4.18
C LEU A 35 -2.51 3.18 -4.83
N ALA A 36 -2.11 4.29 -4.22
CA ALA A 36 -2.47 5.64 -4.66
C ALA A 36 -1.22 6.53 -4.75
N LEU A 37 -1.31 7.65 -5.46
CA LEU A 37 -0.32 8.73 -5.37
C LEU A 37 -0.31 9.30 -3.95
N LYS A 38 0.86 9.75 -3.50
CA LYS A 38 1.03 10.28 -2.14
C LYS A 38 0.17 11.52 -1.87
N ASP A 39 -0.08 12.31 -2.90
CA ASP A 39 -0.79 13.59 -2.79
C ASP A 39 -2.31 13.44 -3.00
N GLU A 40 -2.80 12.22 -3.24
CA GLU A 40 -4.23 11.92 -3.26
C GLU A 40 -4.83 11.99 -1.84
N PRO A 41 -6.12 12.38 -1.71
CA PRO A 41 -6.84 12.28 -0.45
C PRO A 41 -6.81 10.86 0.13
N GLU A 42 -6.64 10.76 1.44
CA GLU A 42 -6.71 9.47 2.13
C GLU A 42 -8.13 8.86 2.01
N PRO A 43 -8.26 7.57 1.64
CA PRO A 43 -9.54 6.89 1.60
C PRO A 43 -10.19 6.80 2.98
N MET A 44 -11.53 6.81 3.01
CA MET A 44 -12.27 6.55 4.24
C MET A 44 -12.01 5.13 4.76
N ASP A 45 -12.09 4.94 6.08
CA ASP A 45 -11.91 3.66 6.76
C ASP A 45 -10.60 2.95 6.38
N SER A 46 -9.51 3.74 6.29
CA SER A 46 -8.22 3.23 5.87
C SER A 46 -7.08 3.58 6.84
N GLU A 47 -5.96 2.88 6.67
CA GLU A 47 -4.69 3.15 7.34
C GLU A 47 -3.56 3.22 6.31
N ASP A 48 -2.75 4.28 6.34
CA ASP A 48 -1.53 4.37 5.55
C ASP A 48 -0.45 3.39 6.04
N LEU A 49 0.13 2.59 5.14
CA LEU A 49 1.09 1.55 5.52
C LEU A 49 2.55 2.05 5.50
N LEU A 50 2.90 2.98 4.61
CA LEU A 50 4.26 3.51 4.56
C LEU A 50 4.43 4.66 5.56
N LYS A 51 5.16 4.38 6.65
CA LYS A 51 5.54 5.36 7.66
C LYS A 51 6.97 5.85 7.42
N GLN A 52 7.18 7.17 7.41
CA GLN A 52 8.53 7.73 7.30
C GLN A 52 9.34 7.47 8.58
N ILE A 53 10.41 6.68 8.46
CA ILE A 53 11.31 6.32 9.58
C ILE A 53 12.61 7.12 9.57
N MET A 54 13.08 7.57 8.41
CA MET A 54 14.32 8.31 8.23
C MET A 54 14.07 9.55 7.35
N LYS A 55 14.77 10.66 7.64
CA LYS A 55 14.76 11.89 6.85
C LYS A 55 16.17 12.44 6.80
N ASN A 56 16.67 12.77 5.61
CA ASN A 56 18.01 13.36 5.42
C ASN A 56 19.15 12.54 6.06
N GLY A 57 19.04 11.20 6.04
CA GLY A 57 20.04 10.31 6.64
C GLY A 57 19.87 10.09 8.15
N GLU A 58 18.94 10.77 8.80
CA GLU A 58 18.72 10.68 10.24
C GLU A 58 17.43 9.94 10.57
N LEU A 59 17.48 9.10 11.60
CA LEU A 59 16.30 8.41 12.12
C LEU A 59 15.39 9.42 12.83
N ILE A 60 14.13 9.51 12.41
CA ILE A 60 13.16 10.49 12.95
C ILE A 60 12.15 9.88 13.93
N ARG A 61 12.24 8.56 14.19
CA ARG A 61 11.37 7.81 15.10
C ARG A 61 12.19 6.78 15.87
N SER A 62 11.90 6.59 17.15
CA SER A 62 12.48 5.48 17.93
C SER A 62 12.01 4.13 17.38
N LEU A 63 12.91 3.17 17.29
CA LEU A 63 12.54 1.80 16.92
C LEU A 63 11.72 1.15 18.05
N PRO A 64 10.65 0.40 17.74
CA PRO A 64 9.83 -0.24 18.76
C PRO A 64 10.59 -1.39 19.44
N HIS A 65 10.31 -1.59 20.73
CA HIS A 65 10.73 -2.81 21.44
C HIS A 65 9.93 -4.02 20.95
N ILE A 66 10.44 -5.22 21.22
CA ILE A 66 9.88 -6.48 20.71
C ILE A 66 8.43 -6.70 21.15
N GLU A 67 8.06 -6.27 22.35
CA GLU A 67 6.70 -6.40 22.89
C GLU A 67 5.70 -5.56 22.08
N LYS A 68 6.11 -4.38 21.62
CA LYS A 68 5.28 -3.54 20.74
C LYS A 68 5.10 -4.18 19.37
N ILE A 69 6.14 -4.84 18.84
CA ILE A 69 6.07 -5.55 17.56
C ILE A 69 5.13 -6.75 17.67
N GLN A 70 5.21 -7.52 18.76
CA GLN A 70 4.31 -8.65 19.02
C GLN A 70 2.85 -8.19 19.16
N GLY A 71 2.61 -7.11 19.92
CA GLY A 71 1.28 -6.52 20.06
C GLY A 71 0.71 -6.07 18.71
N PHE A 72 1.52 -5.37 17.90
CA PHE A 72 1.13 -4.96 16.55
C PHE A 72 0.77 -6.16 15.66
N TYR A 73 1.54 -7.25 15.70
CA TYR A 73 1.23 -8.48 14.98
C TYR A 73 -0.11 -9.07 15.41
N ILE A 74 -0.36 -9.22 16.71
CA ILE A 74 -1.60 -9.80 17.24
C ILE A 74 -2.82 -8.98 16.78
N GLU A 75 -2.74 -7.66 16.84
CA GLU A 75 -3.83 -6.78 16.38
C GLU A 75 -4.08 -6.90 14.87
N ASN A 76 -3.02 -6.98 14.05
CA ASN A 76 -3.17 -7.22 12.61
C ASN A 76 -3.81 -8.59 12.33
N MET A 77 -3.43 -9.64 13.06
CA MET A 77 -4.00 -10.98 12.90
C MET A 77 -5.47 -11.04 13.29
N LYS A 78 -5.92 -10.25 14.28
CA LYS A 78 -7.35 -10.12 14.62
C LYS A 78 -8.14 -9.49 13.48
N LYS A 79 -7.58 -8.45 12.85
CA LYS A 79 -8.21 -7.73 11.73
C LYS A 79 -8.19 -8.50 10.41
N LEU A 80 -7.36 -9.55 10.28
CA LEU A 80 -7.28 -10.34 9.07
C LEU A 80 -8.47 -11.32 8.97
N PRO A 81 -9.26 -11.33 7.87
CA PRO A 81 -10.27 -12.35 7.66
C PRO A 81 -9.71 -13.77 7.64
N ASN A 82 -10.49 -14.75 8.12
CA ASN A 82 -10.05 -16.16 8.23
C ASN A 82 -9.70 -16.79 6.87
N ILE A 83 -10.30 -16.31 5.78
CA ILE A 83 -9.99 -16.77 4.42
C ILE A 83 -8.51 -16.54 4.04
N TYR A 84 -7.86 -15.52 4.61
CA TYR A 84 -6.43 -15.25 4.39
C TYR A 84 -5.52 -15.93 5.42
N LYS A 85 -6.09 -16.66 6.39
CA LYS A 85 -5.33 -17.38 7.44
C LYS A 85 -5.15 -18.88 7.14
N SER A 86 -5.85 -19.41 6.12
CA SER A 86 -5.70 -20.81 5.72
C SER A 86 -4.31 -21.06 5.15
N LEU A 87 -3.71 -22.20 5.52
CA LEU A 87 -2.41 -22.64 5.02
C LEU A 87 -2.56 -23.55 3.78
N GLU A 88 -3.75 -24.09 3.56
CA GLU A 88 -4.09 -25.07 2.53
C GLU A 88 -4.54 -24.40 1.24
N GLN A 89 -5.29 -23.29 1.35
CA GLN A 89 -5.80 -22.54 0.21
C GLN A 89 -5.33 -21.09 0.26
N ILE A 90 -4.48 -20.72 -0.69
CA ILE A 90 -3.94 -19.36 -0.79
C ILE A 90 -4.96 -18.47 -1.50
N GLN A 91 -5.65 -17.63 -0.74
CA GLN A 91 -6.45 -16.54 -1.28
C GLN A 91 -5.51 -15.36 -1.60
N THR A 92 -5.49 -14.91 -2.86
CA THR A 92 -4.74 -13.69 -3.22
C THR A 92 -5.54 -12.45 -2.84
N SER A 93 -4.96 -11.59 -2.01
CA SER A 93 -5.53 -10.27 -1.72
C SER A 93 -5.45 -9.40 -2.97
N ARG A 94 -6.55 -8.73 -3.33
CA ARG A 94 -6.54 -7.78 -4.44
C ARG A 94 -5.97 -6.45 -3.97
N ILE A 95 -4.96 -5.97 -4.69
CA ILE A 95 -4.51 -4.59 -4.61
C ILE A 95 -5.30 -3.80 -5.64
N LYS A 96 -5.98 -2.74 -5.23
CA LYS A 96 -6.58 -1.76 -6.12
C LYS A 96 -5.58 -0.66 -6.46
N ILE A 97 -5.73 -0.09 -7.65
CA ILE A 97 -4.98 1.07 -8.12
C ILE A 97 -5.96 2.25 -8.11
N SER A 98 -5.55 3.39 -7.58
CA SER A 98 -6.39 4.59 -7.62
C SER A 98 -6.60 5.07 -9.06
N GLU A 99 -7.71 5.77 -9.28
CA GLU A 99 -8.03 6.33 -10.59
C GLU A 99 -6.96 7.33 -11.06
N GLU A 100 -6.46 8.20 -10.17
CA GLU A 100 -5.42 9.16 -10.52
C GLU A 100 -4.09 8.48 -10.88
N LEU A 101 -3.70 7.44 -10.14
CA LEU A 101 -2.49 6.68 -10.45
C LEU A 101 -2.62 5.93 -11.79
N ASP A 102 -3.77 5.33 -12.07
CA ASP A 102 -4.01 4.65 -13.34
C ASP A 102 -3.99 5.63 -14.51
N ASN A 103 -4.67 6.78 -14.36
CA ASN A 103 -4.66 7.86 -15.35
C ASN A 103 -3.25 8.37 -15.64
N LEU A 104 -2.44 8.62 -14.61
CA LEU A 104 -1.03 9.01 -14.78
C LEU A 104 -0.22 7.92 -15.49
N THR A 105 -0.44 6.66 -15.12
CA THR A 105 0.24 5.51 -15.71
C THR A 105 -0.06 5.41 -17.21
N ASN A 106 -1.33 5.50 -17.58
CA ASN A 106 -1.78 5.41 -18.97
C ASN A 106 -1.32 6.62 -19.79
N ALA A 107 -1.36 7.83 -19.23
CA ALA A 107 -0.85 9.04 -19.88
C ALA A 107 0.65 8.93 -20.20
N LEU A 108 1.46 8.42 -19.27
CA LEU A 108 2.90 8.24 -19.50
C LEU A 108 3.20 7.07 -20.44
N LYS A 109 2.42 5.97 -20.41
CA LYS A 109 2.53 4.91 -21.41
C LYS A 109 2.32 5.45 -22.81
N LYS A 110 1.21 6.17 -23.04
CA LYS A 110 0.89 6.78 -24.34
C LYS A 110 1.95 7.77 -24.82
N LYS A 111 2.62 8.48 -23.90
CA LYS A 111 3.66 9.47 -24.23
C LYS A 111 4.96 8.83 -24.72
N TYR A 112 5.30 7.63 -24.25
CA TYR A 112 6.59 6.99 -24.49
C TYR A 112 6.48 5.63 -25.23
N GLN A 113 5.27 5.24 -25.64
CA GLN A 113 5.03 4.29 -26.71
C GLN A 113 5.14 5.01 -28.06
#